data_AF-A0A9E3V956-F1
#
_entry.id   AF-A0A9E3V956-F1
#
_cell.length_a   1.000
_cell.length_b   1.000
_cell.length_c   1.000
_cell.angle_alpha   90.00
_cell.angle_beta   90.00
_cell.angle_gamma   90.00
#
_symmetry.space_group_name_H-M   'P 1'
#
loop_
_entity.id
_entity.type
_entity.pdbx_description
1 polymer ?
#
loop_
_entity_poly.entity_id
_entity_poly.type
_entity_poly.pdbx_seq_one_letter_code
_entity_poly.pdbx_strand_id
1 'polypeptide(L)'
;MGLKIKLIKSFAGSNERQLATIRGLGLTKFNEERLLKDTPEIRGMLFKVQHLVSSQKVAEEPRVRARTKPRRAKLREAARAKAEKA
;
A
#
# COMPACT_ATOMS: atom_id res chain seq x y z
N MET A 1 7.73 -13.57 -1.20
CA MET A 1 8.84 -12.63 -0.90
C MET A 1 8.37 -11.20 -1.11
N GLY A 2 8.63 -10.32 -0.15
CA GLY A 2 8.22 -8.92 -0.19
C GLY A 2 9.31 -8.00 -0.71
N LEU A 3 8.90 -6.81 -1.14
CA LEU A 3 9.76 -5.71 -1.51
C LEU A 3 9.45 -4.53 -0.59
N LYS A 4 10.46 -4.08 0.16
CA LYS A 4 10.39 -2.86 0.95
C LYS A 4 10.86 -1.69 0.09
N ILE A 5 9.99 -0.73 -0.13
CA ILE A 5 10.25 0.42 -1.01
C ILE A 5 10.19 1.68 -0.16
N LYS A 6 11.18 2.56 -0.34
CA LYS A 6 11.30 3.85 0.35
C LYS A 6 11.42 4.98 -0.66
N LEU A 7 10.69 6.07 -0.46
CA LEU A 7 10.89 7.29 -1.25
C LEU A 7 12.07 8.09 -0.68
N ILE A 8 13.17 8.19 -1.42
CA ILE A 8 14.43 8.84 -0.99
C ILE A 8 14.61 10.25 -1.56
N LYS A 9 13.91 10.59 -2.65
CA LYS A 9 13.93 11.93 -3.26
C LYS A 9 12.51 12.42 -3.48
N SER A 10 12.34 13.75 -3.44
CA SER A 10 11.06 14.38 -3.78
C SER A 10 10.70 14.13 -5.24
N PHE A 11 9.43 13.86 -5.51
CA PHE A 11 8.89 13.71 -6.86
C PHE A 11 8.30 15.01 -7.42
N ALA A 12 8.39 16.13 -6.68
CA ALA A 12 7.94 17.43 -7.17
C ALA A 12 8.72 17.80 -8.45
N GLY A 13 8.01 18.18 -9.51
CA GLY A 13 8.59 18.46 -10.82
C GLY A 13 8.89 17.22 -11.70
N SER A 14 8.55 16.01 -11.23
CA SER A 14 8.63 14.80 -12.06
C SER A 14 7.51 14.76 -13.11
N ASN A 15 7.72 13.99 -14.17
CA ASN A 15 6.73 13.81 -15.22
C ASN A 15 5.43 13.19 -14.65
N GLU A 16 4.27 13.55 -15.19
CA GLU A 16 2.96 13.03 -14.80
C GLU A 16 2.93 11.48 -14.76
N ARG A 17 3.61 10.83 -15.70
CA ARG A 17 3.73 9.36 -15.72
C ARG A 17 4.49 8.81 -14.50
N GLN A 18 5.51 9.52 -14.01
CA GLN A 18 6.27 9.12 -12.83
C GLN A 18 5.45 9.40 -11.56
N LEU A 19 4.75 10.55 -11.51
CA LEU A 19 3.81 10.90 -10.45
C LEU A 19 2.71 9.84 -10.29
N ALA A 20 2.11 9.41 -11.39
CA ALA A 20 1.10 8.34 -11.40
C ALA A 20 1.67 7.02 -10.89
N THR A 21 2.92 6.70 -11.25
CA THR A 21 3.60 5.47 -10.79
C THR A 21 3.82 5.50 -9.27
N ILE A 22 4.32 6.61 -8.74
CA ILE A 22 4.58 6.79 -7.30
C ILE A 22 3.27 6.72 -6.49
N ARG A 23 2.22 7.38 -6.98
CA ARG A 23 0.87 7.30 -6.39
C ARG A 23 0.31 5.88 -6.45
N GLY A 24 0.51 5.18 -7.56
CA GLY A 24 0.10 3.77 -7.73
C GLY A 24 0.82 2.82 -6.77
N LEU A 25 2.09 3.08 -6.46
CA LEU A 25 2.86 2.38 -5.43
C LEU A 25 2.44 2.75 -3.99
N GLY A 26 1.58 3.77 -3.83
CA GLY A 26 1.08 4.22 -2.53
C GLY A 26 2.09 5.02 -1.70
N LEU A 27 3.09 5.62 -2.35
CA LEU A 27 4.08 6.48 -1.72
C LEU A 27 3.64 7.95 -1.87
N THR A 28 3.31 8.62 -0.78
CA THR A 28 2.79 10.00 -0.80
C THR A 28 3.69 10.99 -0.08
N LYS A 29 4.45 10.53 0.92
CA LYS A 29 5.31 11.38 1.76
C LYS A 29 6.78 11.05 1.56
N PHE A 30 7.63 12.05 1.80
CA PHE A 30 9.09 11.85 1.84
C PHE A 30 9.47 10.85 2.93
N ASN A 31 10.43 9.96 2.64
CA ASN A 31 10.85 8.86 3.50
C ASN A 31 9.73 7.87 3.89
N GLU A 32 8.57 7.89 3.22
CA GLU A 32 7.54 6.87 3.42
C GLU A 32 8.05 5.51 2.93
N GLU A 33 7.79 4.48 3.73
CA GLU A 33 8.18 3.10 3.44
C GLU A 33 6.94 2.22 3.30
N ARG A 34 6.93 1.36 2.27
CA ARG A 34 5.86 0.39 2.03
C ARG A 34 6.43 -0.98 1.73
N LEU A 35 5.81 -2.00 2.31
CA LEU A 35 6.02 -3.40 1.94
C LEU A 35 4.99 -3.76 0.86
N LEU A 36 5.47 -4.19 -0.30
CA LEU A 36 4.67 -4.70 -1.39
C LEU A 36 5.09 -6.14 -1.73
N LYS A 37 4.25 -6.85 -2.48
CA LYS A 37 4.61 -8.18 -2.98
C LYS A 37 5.58 -8.03 -4.14
N ASP A 38 6.58 -8.90 -4.24
CA ASP A 38 7.50 -8.90 -5.38
C ASP A 38 6.80 -9.48 -6.62
N THR A 39 6.27 -8.62 -7.49
CA THR A 39 5.63 -8.98 -8.77
C THR A 39 6.36 -8.32 -9.94
N PRO A 40 6.35 -8.91 -11.15
CA PRO A 40 7.00 -8.32 -12.33
C PRO A 40 6.44 -6.93 -12.68
N GLU A 41 5.14 -6.70 -12.42
CA GLU A 41 4.49 -5.41 -12.60
C GLU A 41 5.10 -4.33 -11.71
N ILE A 42 5.26 -4.63 -10.41
CA ILE A 42 5.86 -3.69 -9.44
C ILE A 42 7.33 -3.44 -9.77
N ARG A 43 8.06 -4.46 -10.22
CA ARG A 43 9.43 -4.28 -10.71
C ARG A 43 9.47 -3.31 -11.90
N GLY A 44 8.60 -3.48 -12.88
CA GLY A 44 8.50 -2.57 -14.03
C GLY A 44 8.21 -1.12 -13.62
N MET A 45 7.31 -0.93 -12.66
CA MET A 45 7.05 0.39 -12.06
C MET A 45 8.29 0.97 -11.39
N LEU A 46 9.02 0.17 -10.59
CA LEU A 46 10.23 0.58 -9.89
C LEU A 46 11.34 1.00 -10.86
N PHE A 47 11.56 0.27 -11.95
CA PHE A 47 12.56 0.64 -12.97
C PHE A 47 12.34 2.04 -13.51
N LYS A 48 11.07 2.42 -13.74
CA LYS A 48 10.71 3.75 -14.26
C LYS A 48 11.03 4.89 -13.29
N VAL A 49 11.03 4.62 -11.98
CA VAL A 49 11.24 5.62 -10.92
C VAL A 49 12.48 5.32 -10.06
N GLN A 50 13.43 4.53 -10.56
CA GLN A 50 14.58 4.00 -9.81
C GLN A 50 15.45 5.08 -9.12
N HIS A 51 15.45 6.31 -9.63
CA HIS A 51 16.22 7.42 -9.09
C HIS A 51 15.52 8.13 -7.91
N LEU A 52 14.22 7.89 -7.71
CA LEU A 52 13.41 8.50 -6.65
C LEU A 52 13.22 7.58 -5.45
N VAL A 53 13.38 6.27 -5.64
CA VAL A 53 13.06 5.24 -4.64
C VAL A 53 14.27 4.34 -4.36
N SER A 54 14.31 3.78 -3.15
CA SER A 54 15.19 2.69 -2.78
C SER A 54 14.36 1.44 -2.52
N SER A 55 14.78 0.30 -3.07
CA SER A 55 14.08 -0.99 -2.92
C SER A 55 14.98 -2.04 -2.29
N GLN A 56 14.47 -2.72 -1.26
CA GLN A 56 15.14 -3.82 -0.57
C GLN A 56 14.26 -5.06 -0.60
N LYS A 57 14.82 -6.23 -0.94
CA LYS A 57 14.10 -7.51 -0.85
C LYS A 57 14.01 -7.93 0.62
N VAL A 58 12.81 -8.30 1.07
CA VAL A 58 12.53 -8.72 2.44
C VAL A 58 11.73 -10.03 2.42
N ALA A 59 12.01 -10.94 3.35
CA ALA A 59 11.30 -12.22 3.43
C ALA A 59 9.83 -12.05 3.90
N GLU A 60 9.53 -10.96 4.61
CA GLU A 60 8.20 -10.65 5.12
C GLU A 60 7.22 -10.27 3.98
N GLU A 61 6.06 -10.93 3.96
CA GLU A 61 4.99 -10.60 3.02
C GLU A 61 4.11 -9.46 3.56
N PRO A 62 3.58 -8.59 2.69
CA PRO A 62 2.73 -7.51 3.14
C PRO A 62 1.49 -8.05 3.84
N ARG A 63 1.25 -7.61 5.08
CA ARG A 63 0.03 -7.93 5.82
C ARG A 63 -1.17 -7.32 5.10
N VAL A 64 -1.92 -8.15 4.36
CA VAL A 64 -3.17 -7.72 3.72
C VAL A 64 -4.14 -7.34 4.84
N ARG A 65 -4.43 -6.04 4.97
CA ARG A 65 -5.45 -5.59 5.93
C ARG A 65 -6.80 -6.13 5.48
N ALA A 66 -7.44 -6.96 6.30
CA ALA A 66 -8.79 -7.43 6.03
C ALA A 66 -9.74 -6.23 5.91
N ARG A 67 -10.63 -6.26 4.91
CA ARG A 67 -11.68 -5.25 4.79
C ARG A 67 -12.57 -5.31 6.03
N THR A 68 -12.62 -4.24 6.82
CA THR A 68 -13.55 -4.15 7.94
C THR A 68 -14.97 -3.97 7.42
N LYS A 69 -15.93 -4.72 7.96
CA LYS A 69 -17.36 -4.55 7.65
C LYS A 69 -17.78 -3.07 7.84
N PRO A 70 -18.62 -2.52 6.96
CA PRO A 70 -19.12 -1.16 7.11
C PRO A 70 -19.88 -1.04 8.44
N ARG A 71 -19.79 0.13 9.09
CA ARG A 71 -20.40 0.39 10.41
C ARG A 71 -21.86 -0.06 10.49
N ARG A 72 -22.64 0.21 9.44
CA ARG A 72 -24.07 -0.15 9.36
C ARG A 72 -24.30 -1.66 9.40
N ALA A 73 -23.45 -2.46 8.74
CA ALA A 73 -23.52 -3.92 8.81
C ALA A 73 -23.12 -4.43 10.20
N LYS A 74 -22.04 -3.87 10.79
CA LYS A 74 -21.63 -4.16 12.17
C LYS A 74 -22.73 -3.87 13.19
N LEU A 75 -23.39 -2.72 13.07
CA LEU A 75 -24.46 -2.30 13.97
C LEU A 75 -25.69 -3.22 13.86
N ARG A 76 -26.06 -3.65 12.64
CA ARG A 76 -27.16 -4.60 12.43
C ARG A 76 -26.85 -5.98 13.00
N GLU A 77 -25.63 -6.49 12.79
CA GLU A 77 -25.19 -7.76 13.39
C GLU A 77 -25.12 -7.67 14.92
N ALA A 78 -24.59 -6.56 15.46
CA ALA A 78 -24.54 -6.35 16.90
C ALA A 78 -25.94 -6.22 17.53
N ALA A 79 -26.88 -5.54 16.86
CA ALA A 79 -28.27 -5.44 17.31
C ALA A 79 -28.97 -6.81 17.31
N ARG A 80 -28.77 -7.64 16.27
CA ARG A 80 -29.27 -9.02 16.22
C ARG A 80 -28.67 -9.89 17.33
N ALA A 81 -27.36 -9.83 17.53
CA ALA A 81 -26.68 -10.58 18.57
C ALA A 81 -27.08 -10.15 20.00
N LYS A 82 -27.48 -8.88 20.19
CA LYS A 82 -28.02 -8.38 21.46
C LYS A 82 -29.46 -8.85 21.71
N ALA A 83 -30.26 -9.01 20.66
CA ALA A 83 -31.64 -9.51 20.74
C ALA A 83 -31.72 -11.03 20.97
N GLU A 84 -30.75 -11.82 20.46
CA GLU A 84 -30.66 -13.27 20.74
C GLU A 84 -30.17 -13.60 22.16
N LYS A 85 -29.50 -12.66 22.83
CA LYS A 85 -28.94 -12.84 24.19
C LYS A 85 -29.85 -12.30 25.31
N ALA A 86 -30.99 -11.70 24.96
CA ALA A 86 -31.99 -11.18 25.88
C ALA A 86 -33.22 -12.09 25.88
#